data_AF-A0A1H4BJY3-F1
#
_entry.id   AF-A0A1H4BJY3-F1
#
_cell.length_a   1.000
_cell.length_b   1.000
_cell.length_c   1.000
_cell.angle_alpha   90.00
_cell.angle_beta   90.00
_cell.angle_gamma   90.00
#
_symmetry.space_group_name_H-M   'P 1'
#
loop_
_entity.id
_entity.type
_entity.pdbx_description
1 polymer ?
#
loop_
_entity_poly.entity_id
_entity_poly.type
_entity_poly.pdbx_seq_one_letter_code
_entity_poly.pdbx_strand_id
1 'polypeptide(L)'
;MKYALRILIIWLLTTGLLNVILGQNSVQQGKAIFSTRCAACHAIGKQVVGPDLKDVDTRRSEAWIIDFVHGSQKLVQAKDAVAVHLFEQFNHTVMPDHPDLSAEDIRHIIAYIHDQSAALGSTAGNSGPAKELYRLPYPNSQHSWIHNVIFLDLQGHFTPLTSHDHLSWIMIFTTVLFLVVSMVILVKVTDLKNNATQHTENKENTSPTN
;
A
#
# COMPACT_ATOMS: atom_id res chain seq x y z
N MET A 1 19.45 -7.98 40.93
CA MET A 1 19.89 -6.76 40.20
C MET A 1 20.56 -7.06 38.85
N LYS A 2 21.54 -7.97 38.76
CA LYS A 2 22.26 -8.25 37.48
C LYS A 2 21.39 -8.75 36.32
N TYR A 3 20.29 -9.46 36.62
CA TYR A 3 19.36 -9.96 35.59
C TYR A 3 18.37 -8.89 35.11
N ALA A 4 18.02 -7.91 35.94
CA ALA A 4 17.12 -6.81 35.57
C ALA A 4 17.75 -5.88 34.52
N LEU A 5 19.06 -5.63 34.62
CA LEU A 5 19.80 -4.83 33.63
C LEU A 5 19.93 -5.55 32.29
N ARG A 6 20.07 -6.89 32.29
CA ARG A 6 20.13 -7.70 31.06
C ARG A 6 18.77 -7.77 30.36
N ILE A 7 17.68 -7.92 31.12
CA ILE A 7 16.33 -7.92 30.56
C ILE A 7 15.96 -6.55 29.97
N LEU A 8 16.37 -5.45 30.63
CA LEU A 8 16.17 -4.08 30.12
C LEU A 8 16.90 -3.84 28.80
N ILE A 9 18.15 -4.30 28.68
CA ILE A 9 18.95 -4.15 27.46
C ILE A 9 18.36 -4.99 26.31
N ILE A 10 17.89 -6.21 26.60
CA ILE A 10 17.24 -7.07 25.61
C ILE A 10 15.91 -6.45 25.15
N TRP A 11 15.12 -5.86 26.06
CA TRP A 11 13.89 -5.13 25.73
C TRP A 11 14.15 -3.89 24.87
N LEU A 12 15.21 -3.14 25.16
CA LEU A 12 15.62 -1.95 24.37
C LEU A 12 16.12 -2.34 22.97
N LEU A 13 16.84 -3.46 22.86
CA LEU A 13 17.34 -3.96 21.58
C LEU A 13 16.21 -4.55 20.71
N THR A 14 15.25 -5.27 21.29
CA THR A 14 14.12 -5.85 20.54
C THR A 14 13.12 -4.78 20.09
N THR A 15 12.88 -3.75 20.90
CA THR A 15 12.01 -2.62 20.52
C THR A 15 12.69 -1.66 19.52
N GLY A 16 14.01 -1.47 19.61
CA GLY A 16 14.77 -0.68 18.65
C GLY A 16 14.80 -1.28 17.24
N LEU A 17 14.89 -2.61 17.13
CA LEU A 17 14.97 -3.30 15.83
C LEU A 17 13.63 -3.27 15.06
N LEU A 18 12.50 -3.14 15.75
CA LEU A 18 11.16 -3.14 15.13
C LEU A 18 10.87 -1.85 14.34
N ASN A 19 11.44 -0.71 14.76
CA ASN A 19 11.20 0.58 14.11
C ASN A 19 11.92 0.75 12.76
N VAL A 20 12.97 -0.04 12.49
CA VAL A 20 13.72 0.00 11.22
C VAL A 20 12.93 -0.65 10.07
N ILE A 21 11.98 -1.54 10.37
CA ILE A 21 11.18 -2.27 9.38
C ILE A 21 9.99 -1.43 8.89
N LEU A 22 9.60 -0.37 9.62
CA LEU A 22 8.54 0.57 9.22
C LEU A 22 9.06 1.75 8.38
N GLY A 23 10.23 1.62 7.76
CA GLY A 23 10.66 2.55 6.71
C GLY A 23 9.65 2.52 5.58
N GLN A 24 8.63 3.37 5.66
CA GLN A 24 7.54 3.42 4.70
C GLN A 24 8.13 3.76 3.34
N ASN A 25 7.93 2.88 2.36
CA ASN A 25 8.41 3.08 1.00
C ASN A 25 7.83 4.41 0.46
N SER A 26 8.70 5.41 0.24
CA SER A 26 8.34 6.77 -0.20
C SER A 26 7.53 6.76 -1.49
N VAL A 27 7.85 5.84 -2.41
CA VAL A 27 7.13 5.66 -3.68
C VAL A 27 5.70 5.16 -3.44
N GLN A 28 5.50 4.26 -2.48
CA GLN A 28 4.17 3.71 -2.17
C GLN A 28 3.26 4.76 -1.52
N GLN A 29 3.81 5.58 -0.62
CA GLN A 29 3.08 6.70 -0.04
C GLN A 29 2.72 7.74 -1.11
N GLY A 30 3.69 8.10 -1.94
CA GLY A 30 3.50 9.02 -3.06
C GLY A 30 2.41 8.57 -4.02
N LYS A 31 2.38 7.28 -4.35
CA LYS A 31 1.33 6.67 -5.18
C LYS A 31 -0.06 6.87 -4.57
N ALA A 32 -0.22 6.60 -3.28
CA ALA A 32 -1.51 6.72 -2.60
C ALA A 32 -2.03 8.17 -2.61
N ILE A 33 -1.15 9.14 -2.36
CA ILE A 33 -1.52 10.55 -2.40
C ILE A 33 -1.82 10.98 -3.84
N PHE A 34 -0.97 10.59 -4.80
CA PHE A 34 -1.17 10.91 -6.22
C PHE A 34 -2.50 10.40 -6.76
N SER A 35 -2.85 9.14 -6.47
CA SER A 35 -4.11 8.53 -6.91
C SER A 35 -5.34 9.24 -6.37
N THR A 36 -5.26 9.81 -5.18
CA THR A 36 -6.42 10.45 -4.51
C THR A 36 -6.51 11.94 -4.81
N ARG A 37 -5.38 12.63 -5.01
CA ARG A 37 -5.33 14.10 -5.12
C ARG A 37 -5.00 14.61 -6.53
N CYS A 38 -4.22 13.86 -7.31
CA CYS A 38 -3.62 14.37 -8.55
C CYS A 38 -4.13 13.67 -9.81
N ALA A 39 -4.45 12.37 -9.71
CA ALA A 39 -4.75 11.49 -10.84
C ALA A 39 -6.04 11.85 -11.60
N ALA A 40 -6.91 12.68 -11.03
CA ALA A 40 -8.11 13.19 -11.73
C ALA A 40 -7.75 14.11 -12.90
N CYS A 41 -6.65 14.86 -12.78
CA CYS A 41 -6.27 15.87 -13.77
C CYS A 41 -4.92 15.59 -14.44
N HIS A 42 -4.03 14.85 -13.78
CA HIS A 42 -2.69 14.58 -14.26
C HIS A 42 -2.43 13.10 -14.50
N ALA A 43 -1.54 12.83 -15.46
CA ALA A 43 -0.98 11.52 -15.71
C ALA A 43 0.54 11.63 -15.90
N ILE A 44 1.19 10.46 -15.97
CA ILE A 44 2.63 10.32 -16.16
C ILE A 44 2.81 9.67 -17.55
N GLY A 45 3.37 10.43 -18.49
CA GLY A 45 3.62 10.06 -19.87
C GLY A 45 2.52 10.48 -20.86
N LYS A 46 1.52 11.25 -20.40
CA LYS A 46 0.47 11.80 -21.26
C LYS A 46 -0.15 13.05 -20.64
N GLN A 47 -0.58 13.97 -21.49
CA GLN A 47 -1.41 15.10 -21.08
C GLN A 47 -2.87 14.65 -20.90
N VAL A 48 -3.54 15.15 -19.86
CA VAL A 48 -4.97 14.91 -19.61
C VAL A 48 -5.67 16.27 -19.49
N VAL A 49 -6.07 16.68 -18.28
CA VAL A 49 -6.60 18.02 -18.01
C VAL A 49 -5.44 18.98 -17.76
N GLY A 50 -4.50 18.56 -16.91
CA GLY A 50 -3.26 19.28 -16.64
C GLY A 50 -2.09 18.76 -17.48
N PRO A 51 -0.91 19.40 -17.36
CA PRO A 51 0.32 18.98 -18.02
C PRO A 51 0.75 17.56 -17.65
N ASP A 52 1.48 16.93 -18.55
CA ASP A 52 2.18 15.68 -18.28
C ASP A 52 3.23 15.87 -17.18
N LEU A 53 3.19 14.98 -16.19
CA LEU A 53 4.11 14.99 -15.06
C LEU A 53 5.32 14.09 -15.24
N LYS A 54 5.43 13.32 -16.33
CA LYS A 54 6.64 12.52 -16.61
C LYS A 54 7.87 13.39 -16.50
N ASP A 55 8.91 12.98 -15.76
CA ASP A 55 10.17 13.69 -15.58
C ASP A 55 10.04 15.15 -15.06
N VAL A 56 8.97 15.47 -14.30
CA VAL A 56 8.74 16.85 -13.80
C VAL A 56 9.87 17.34 -12.88
N ASP A 57 10.47 16.43 -12.13
CA ASP A 57 11.64 16.63 -11.26
C ASP A 57 12.92 16.98 -12.02
N THR A 58 13.00 16.64 -13.30
CA THR A 58 14.10 17.07 -14.18
C THR A 58 13.84 18.46 -14.78
N ARG A 59 12.57 18.85 -14.92
CA ARG A 59 12.17 20.14 -15.50
C ARG A 59 12.13 21.27 -14.47
N ARG A 60 11.85 20.96 -13.20
CA ARG A 60 11.61 21.95 -12.15
C ARG A 60 12.25 21.52 -10.85
N SER A 61 12.68 22.50 -10.06
CA SER A 61 13.20 22.22 -8.72
C SER A 61 12.10 21.74 -7.79
N GLU A 62 12.47 20.88 -6.83
CA GLU A 62 11.54 20.40 -5.80
C GLU A 62 10.84 21.55 -5.08
N ALA A 63 11.59 22.59 -4.70
CA ALA A 63 11.04 23.77 -4.02
C ALA A 63 9.94 24.46 -4.84
N TRP A 64 10.16 24.62 -6.15
CA TRP A 64 9.15 25.22 -7.02
C TRP A 64 7.91 24.33 -7.15
N ILE A 65 8.09 23.01 -7.23
CA ILE A 65 6.97 22.05 -7.30
C ILE A 65 6.14 22.12 -6.00
N ILE A 66 6.80 22.20 -4.85
CA ILE A 66 6.13 22.34 -3.55
C ILE A 66 5.28 23.61 -3.52
N ASP A 67 5.87 24.76 -3.87
CA ASP A 67 5.16 26.04 -3.89
C ASP A 67 3.98 26.04 -4.88
N PHE A 68 4.16 25.40 -6.05
CA PHE A 68 3.12 25.30 -7.07
C PHE A 68 1.95 24.40 -6.63
N VAL A 69 2.23 23.29 -5.95
CA VAL A 69 1.20 22.38 -5.40
C VAL A 69 0.45 23.05 -4.23
N HIS A 70 1.14 23.82 -3.40
CA HIS A 70 0.53 24.58 -2.30
C HIS A 70 -0.31 25.77 -2.77
N GLY A 71 0.00 26.34 -3.94
CA GLY A 71 -0.71 27.52 -4.43
C GLY A 71 -0.29 27.97 -5.82
N SER A 72 -0.78 27.28 -6.86
CA SER A 72 -0.45 27.60 -8.26
C SER A 72 -0.80 29.04 -8.63
N GLN A 73 -1.94 29.53 -8.14
CA GLN A 73 -2.43 30.88 -8.41
C GLN A 73 -1.56 31.97 -7.76
N LYS A 74 -0.90 31.66 -6.63
CA LYS A 74 0.02 32.61 -5.99
C LYS A 74 1.24 32.87 -6.88
N LEU A 75 1.76 31.83 -7.53
CA LEU A 75 2.88 31.96 -8.47
C LEU A 75 2.46 32.72 -9.75
N VAL A 76 1.25 32.48 -10.26
CA VAL A 76 0.69 33.25 -11.39
C VAL A 76 0.56 34.73 -11.02
N GLN A 77 0.02 35.05 -9.85
CA GLN A 77 -0.12 36.44 -9.36
C GLN A 77 1.23 37.11 -9.09
N ALA A 78 2.21 36.34 -8.61
CA ALA A 78 3.59 36.78 -8.44
C ALA A 78 4.34 36.98 -9.78
N LYS A 79 3.67 36.71 -10.93
CA LYS A 79 4.22 36.82 -12.28
C LYS A 79 5.40 35.88 -12.51
N ASP A 80 5.41 34.72 -11.88
CA ASP A 80 6.33 33.64 -12.25
C ASP A 80 6.08 33.27 -13.71
N ALA A 81 7.10 33.45 -14.56
CA ALA A 81 6.96 33.32 -16.00
C ALA A 81 6.49 31.92 -16.42
N VAL A 82 6.89 30.88 -15.67
CA VAL A 82 6.50 29.49 -15.95
C VAL A 82 5.05 29.24 -15.54
N ALA A 83 4.66 29.67 -14.34
CA ALA A 83 3.31 29.50 -13.84
C ALA A 83 2.30 30.24 -14.72
N VAL A 84 2.61 31.48 -15.14
CA VAL A 84 1.78 32.26 -16.07
C VAL A 84 1.65 31.55 -17.41
N HIS A 85 2.76 31.11 -18.00
CA HIS A 85 2.73 30.39 -19.28
C HIS A 85 1.92 29.10 -19.20
N LEU A 86 2.08 28.32 -18.12
CA LEU A 86 1.27 27.11 -17.91
C LEU A 86 -0.22 27.46 -17.77
N PHE A 87 -0.54 28.50 -17.01
CA PHE A 87 -1.93 28.91 -16.82
C PHE A 87 -2.59 29.33 -18.15
N GLU A 88 -1.89 30.08 -19.00
CA GLU A 88 -2.34 30.44 -20.34
C GLU A 88 -2.48 29.21 -21.26
N GLN A 89 -1.48 28.33 -21.27
CA GLN A 89 -1.46 27.13 -22.12
C GLN A 89 -2.61 26.17 -21.80
N PHE A 90 -3.01 26.07 -20.53
CA PHE A 90 -4.11 25.20 -20.08
C PHE A 90 -5.44 25.94 -19.95
N ASN A 91 -5.66 26.97 -20.80
CA ASN A 91 -6.92 27.71 -20.93
C ASN A 91 -7.42 28.29 -19.59
N HIS A 92 -6.50 28.81 -18.79
CA HIS A 92 -6.77 29.36 -17.46
C HIS A 92 -7.46 28.38 -16.50
N THR A 93 -7.24 27.07 -16.69
CA THR A 93 -7.70 26.04 -15.77
C THR A 93 -6.95 26.18 -14.45
N VAL A 94 -7.69 26.37 -13.36
CA VAL A 94 -7.12 26.52 -12.02
C VAL A 94 -6.80 25.14 -11.46
N MET A 95 -5.54 24.91 -11.11
CA MET A 95 -5.15 23.76 -10.28
C MET A 95 -5.55 24.06 -8.83
N PRO A 96 -6.33 23.18 -8.16
CA PRO A 96 -6.68 23.35 -6.76
C PRO A 96 -5.44 23.45 -5.87
N ASP A 97 -5.51 24.31 -4.87
CA ASP A 97 -4.45 24.48 -3.89
C ASP A 97 -4.47 23.30 -2.89
N HIS A 98 -3.30 22.78 -2.53
CA HIS A 98 -3.13 21.70 -1.56
C HIS A 98 -2.26 22.11 -0.35
N PRO A 99 -2.64 23.15 0.42
CA PRO A 99 -1.86 23.60 1.58
C PRO A 99 -1.85 22.59 2.73
N ASP A 100 -2.70 21.57 2.68
CA ASP A 100 -2.79 20.47 3.63
C ASP A 100 -1.67 19.44 3.47
N LEU A 101 -1.06 19.35 2.28
CA LEU A 101 0.06 18.43 2.03
C LEU A 101 1.35 18.99 2.59
N SER A 102 2.09 18.20 3.36
CA SER A 102 3.41 18.60 3.82
C SER A 102 4.43 18.57 2.67
N ALA A 103 5.58 19.24 2.86
CA ALA A 103 6.69 19.12 1.90
C ALA A 103 7.16 17.67 1.72
N GLU A 104 7.05 16.84 2.77
CA GLU A 104 7.39 15.42 2.69
C GLU A 104 6.39 14.62 1.85
N ASP A 105 5.09 14.91 2.00
CA ASP A 105 4.05 14.30 1.17
C ASP A 105 4.29 14.60 -0.32
N ILE A 106 4.66 15.85 -0.63
CA ILE A 106 4.97 16.25 -2.00
C ILE A 106 6.26 15.59 -2.50
N ARG A 107 7.29 15.44 -1.66
CA ARG A 107 8.48 14.64 -2.00
C ARG A 107 8.15 13.20 -2.32
N HIS A 108 7.28 12.56 -1.53
CA HIS A 108 6.81 11.22 -1.83
C HIS A 108 6.11 11.14 -3.19
N ILE A 109 5.24 12.11 -3.51
CA ILE A 109 4.59 12.20 -4.83
C ILE A 109 5.63 12.36 -5.94
N ILE A 110 6.62 13.23 -5.77
CA ILE A 110 7.71 13.43 -6.74
C ILE A 110 8.49 12.13 -6.94
N ALA A 111 8.83 11.41 -5.87
CA ALA A 111 9.51 10.12 -5.94
C ALA A 111 8.70 9.08 -6.70
N TYR A 112 7.37 9.04 -6.50
CA TYR A 112 6.48 8.19 -7.29
C TYR A 112 6.47 8.58 -8.78
N ILE A 113 6.39 9.87 -9.09
CA ILE A 113 6.42 10.35 -10.47
C ILE A 113 7.75 9.98 -11.15
N HIS A 114 8.87 10.14 -10.44
CA HIS A 114 10.20 9.77 -10.91
C HIS A 114 10.28 8.28 -11.26
N ASP A 115 9.88 7.41 -10.33
CA ASP A 115 9.87 5.95 -10.52
C ASP A 115 9.05 5.54 -11.76
N GLN A 116 7.85 6.08 -11.90
CA GLN A 116 7.01 5.82 -13.07
C GLN A 116 7.61 6.37 -14.36
N SER A 117 8.26 7.53 -14.32
CA SER A 117 8.92 8.11 -15.48
C SER A 117 10.09 7.25 -15.96
N ALA A 118 10.89 6.72 -15.02
CA ALA A 118 11.97 5.79 -15.30
C ALA A 118 11.47 4.46 -15.90
N ALA A 119 10.34 3.93 -15.40
CA ALA A 119 9.71 2.74 -15.95
C ALA A 119 9.24 2.96 -17.42
N LEU A 120 8.73 4.14 -17.73
CA LEU A 120 8.34 4.52 -19.10
C LEU A 120 9.55 4.73 -20.03
N GLY A 121 10.68 5.21 -19.50
CA GLY A 121 11.94 5.32 -20.25
C GLY A 121 12.58 3.97 -20.56
N SER A 122 12.43 3.00 -19.65
CA SER A 122 13.03 1.66 -19.77
C SER A 122 12.31 0.74 -20.75
N THR A 123 11.07 1.06 -21.14
CA THR A 123 10.28 0.28 -22.11
C THR A 123 10.57 0.62 -23.58
N ALA A 124 11.45 1.60 -23.86
CA ALA A 124 11.86 1.98 -25.22
C ALA A 124 12.77 0.95 -25.95
N GLY A 125 13.12 -0.18 -25.30
CA GLY A 125 13.98 -1.23 -25.86
C GLY A 125 13.28 -2.43 -26.51
N ASN A 126 11.95 -2.56 -26.44
CA ASN A 126 11.21 -3.64 -27.10
C ASN A 126 9.82 -3.13 -27.55
N SER A 127 9.72 -2.69 -28.80
CA SER A 127 8.52 -2.11 -29.38
C SER A 127 7.43 -3.15 -29.70
N GLY A 128 6.35 -3.12 -28.92
CA GLY A 128 4.97 -3.45 -29.32
C GLY A 128 4.06 -2.26 -29.01
N PRO A 129 2.93 -2.04 -29.72
CA PRO A 129 2.26 -0.75 -29.75
C PRO A 129 1.76 -0.33 -28.36
N ALA A 130 1.97 0.95 -28.03
CA ALA A 130 1.56 1.63 -26.81
C ALA A 130 0.03 1.62 -26.61
N LYS A 131 -0.50 0.46 -26.19
CA LYS A 131 -1.90 0.25 -25.80
C LYS A 131 -2.02 -0.59 -24.51
N GLU A 132 -1.12 -0.38 -23.56
CA GLU A 132 -1.11 -1.14 -22.30
C GLU A 132 -1.06 -0.24 -21.04
N LEU A 133 -0.90 1.10 -21.18
CA LEU A 133 -0.86 2.03 -20.04
C LEU A 133 -2.24 2.65 -19.68
N TYR A 134 -3.31 2.14 -20.29
CA TYR A 134 -4.69 2.42 -19.86
C TYR A 134 -5.57 1.17 -19.90
N ARG A 135 -5.07 0.05 -19.38
CA ARG A 135 -5.94 -1.05 -18.97
C ARG A 135 -6.35 -0.79 -17.52
N LEU A 136 -7.44 -0.04 -17.33
CA LEU A 136 -8.29 -0.26 -16.15
C LEU A 136 -8.58 -1.77 -16.10
N PRO A 137 -8.60 -2.41 -14.91
CA PRO A 137 -8.91 -3.81 -14.83
C PRO A 137 -10.36 -3.99 -15.29
N TYR A 138 -10.51 -4.53 -16.51
CA TYR A 138 -11.60 -5.31 -17.11
C TYR A 138 -11.95 -4.86 -18.53
N PRO A 139 -11.57 -5.64 -19.57
CA PRO A 139 -12.15 -5.52 -20.88
C PRO A 139 -13.46 -6.34 -20.96
N ASN A 140 -14.54 -5.65 -21.32
CA ASN A 140 -15.90 -6.15 -21.58
C ASN A 140 -16.75 -6.54 -20.35
N SER A 141 -17.47 -5.57 -19.81
CA SER A 141 -18.72 -5.82 -19.07
C SER A 141 -19.76 -4.79 -19.47
N GLN A 142 -20.22 -4.87 -20.72
CA GLN A 142 -21.55 -4.35 -21.00
C GLN A 142 -22.55 -5.26 -20.25
N HIS A 143 -23.31 -4.68 -19.31
CA HIS A 143 -24.45 -5.26 -18.58
C HIS A 143 -24.19 -6.16 -17.35
N SER A 144 -23.63 -5.63 -16.27
CA SER A 144 -23.78 -6.26 -14.94
C SER A 144 -24.03 -5.25 -13.83
N TRP A 145 -25.24 -5.25 -13.29
CA TRP A 145 -25.75 -4.36 -12.23
C TRP A 145 -25.05 -4.54 -10.86
N ILE A 146 -24.18 -5.54 -10.73
CA ILE A 146 -23.48 -5.90 -9.49
C ILE A 146 -22.34 -4.93 -9.13
N HIS A 147 -21.80 -4.18 -10.10
CA HIS A 147 -20.69 -3.25 -9.85
C HIS A 147 -21.03 -2.06 -8.94
N ASN A 148 -22.32 -1.82 -8.64
CA ASN A 148 -22.74 -0.74 -7.74
C ASN A 148 -23.01 -1.20 -6.29
N VAL A 149 -22.89 -2.50 -5.96
CA VAL A 149 -23.32 -3.04 -4.65
C VAL A 149 -22.14 -3.48 -3.76
N ILE A 150 -20.92 -3.55 -4.30
CA ILE A 150 -19.72 -3.95 -3.55
C ILE A 150 -18.74 -2.77 -3.47
N PHE A 151 -19.17 -1.71 -2.79
CA PHE A 151 -18.25 -0.64 -2.35
C PHE A 151 -18.44 -0.37 -0.86
N LEU A 152 -18.19 -1.40 -0.07
CA LEU A 152 -17.71 -1.29 1.30
C LEU A 152 -16.61 -2.33 1.46
N ASP A 153 -15.38 -2.03 1.05
CA ASP A 153 -14.24 -2.72 1.65
C ASP A 153 -12.94 -1.91 1.56
N LEU A 154 -12.15 -2.07 2.61
CA LEU A 154 -11.01 -1.32 3.07
C LEU A 154 -9.80 -1.37 2.12
N GLN A 155 -9.07 -0.26 2.11
CA GLN A 155 -7.61 -0.20 1.98
C GLN A 155 -6.98 -1.11 0.90
N GLY A 156 -7.14 -0.74 -0.37
CA GLY A 156 -6.05 -0.51 -1.35
C GLY A 156 -4.86 -1.47 -1.50
N HIS A 157 -4.88 -2.68 -0.93
CA HIS A 157 -3.77 -3.63 -0.96
C HIS A 157 -4.20 -4.95 -1.61
N PHE A 158 -4.53 -4.89 -2.90
CA PHE A 158 -4.65 -6.09 -3.72
C PHE A 158 -3.40 -6.22 -4.59
N THR A 159 -2.32 -6.77 -4.03
CA THR A 159 -1.34 -7.46 -4.88
C THR A 159 -1.97 -8.80 -5.25
N PRO A 160 -2.34 -9.05 -6.52
CA PRO A 160 -2.85 -10.36 -6.91
C PRO A 160 -1.75 -11.38 -6.59
N LEU A 161 -2.07 -12.41 -5.79
CA LEU A 161 -1.17 -13.53 -5.52
C LEU A 161 -0.83 -14.19 -6.87
N THR A 162 0.34 -13.88 -7.42
CA THR A 162 0.79 -14.52 -8.64
C THR A 162 1.31 -15.91 -8.32
N SER A 163 1.20 -16.83 -9.27
CA SER A 163 1.64 -18.24 -9.08
C SER A 163 3.15 -18.39 -8.86
N HIS A 164 3.95 -17.32 -9.05
CA HIS A 164 5.40 -17.32 -8.91
C HIS A 164 5.88 -16.72 -7.57
N ASP A 165 4.98 -16.19 -6.74
CA ASP A 165 5.32 -15.65 -5.42
C ASP A 165 5.41 -16.76 -4.37
N HIS A 166 6.45 -17.58 -4.45
CA HIS A 166 6.65 -18.75 -3.59
C HIS A 166 6.63 -18.40 -2.09
N LEU A 167 7.12 -17.22 -1.70
CA LEU A 167 7.17 -16.80 -0.30
C LEU A 167 5.76 -16.60 0.30
N SER A 168 4.85 -15.99 -0.46
CA SER A 168 3.46 -15.77 -0.03
C SER A 168 2.70 -17.09 0.08
N TRP A 169 2.90 -18.00 -0.88
CA TRP A 169 2.32 -19.33 -0.83
C TRP A 169 2.86 -20.16 0.34
N ILE A 170 4.17 -20.12 0.61
CA ILE A 170 4.78 -20.80 1.76
C ILE A 170 4.13 -20.30 3.06
N MET A 171 4.00 -18.98 3.25
CA MET A 171 3.38 -18.41 4.45
C MET A 171 1.92 -18.85 4.65
N ILE A 172 1.15 -18.93 3.57
CA ILE A 172 -0.24 -19.40 3.61
C ILE A 172 -0.28 -20.89 3.98
N PHE A 173 0.51 -21.72 3.30
CA PHE A 173 0.56 -23.17 3.56
C PHE A 173 1.03 -23.48 4.97
N THR A 174 2.06 -22.77 5.48
CA THR A 174 2.55 -22.98 6.85
C THR A 174 1.52 -22.57 7.89
N THR A 175 0.78 -21.47 7.65
CA THR A 175 -0.26 -21.00 8.58
C THR A 175 -1.44 -21.96 8.64
N VAL A 176 -1.88 -22.45 7.48
CA VAL A 176 -2.96 -23.45 7.39
C VAL A 176 -2.54 -24.76 8.04
N LEU A 177 -1.31 -25.23 7.77
CA LEU A 177 -0.77 -26.43 8.39
C LEU A 177 -0.72 -26.32 9.92
N PHE A 178 -0.28 -25.17 10.43
CA PHE A 178 -0.21 -24.91 11.87
C PHE A 178 -1.61 -24.93 12.52
N LEU A 179 -2.60 -24.29 11.90
CA LEU A 179 -3.99 -24.31 12.39
C LEU A 179 -4.58 -25.72 12.44
N VAL A 180 -4.37 -26.51 11.37
CA VAL A 180 -4.86 -27.89 11.31
C VAL A 180 -4.19 -28.76 12.37
N VAL A 181 -2.86 -28.67 12.52
CA VAL A 181 -2.13 -29.42 13.54
C VAL A 181 -2.58 -29.02 14.94
N SER A 182 -2.75 -27.72 15.21
CA SER A 182 -3.27 -27.21 16.49
C SER A 182 -4.66 -27.77 16.79
N MET A 183 -5.56 -27.79 15.81
CA MET A 183 -6.91 -28.34 15.96
C MET A 183 -6.88 -29.84 16.30
N VAL A 184 -6.05 -30.63 15.60
CA VAL A 184 -5.92 -32.08 15.85
C VAL A 184 -5.39 -32.36 17.25
N ILE A 185 -4.41 -31.57 17.72
CA ILE A 185 -3.88 -31.69 19.08
C ILE A 185 -4.97 -31.40 20.11
N LEU A 186 -5.77 -30.35 19.92
CA LEU A 186 -6.87 -30.02 20.85
C LEU A 186 -7.92 -31.13 20.93
N VAL A 187 -8.30 -31.73 19.80
CA VAL A 187 -9.23 -32.86 19.78
C VAL A 187 -8.65 -34.05 20.57
N LYS A 188 -7.39 -34.43 20.29
CA LYS A 188 -6.77 -35.56 20.99
C LYS A 188 -6.59 -35.32 22.48
N VAL A 189 -6.23 -34.10 22.90
CA VAL A 189 -6.13 -33.74 24.32
C VAL A 189 -7.50 -33.83 24.99
N THR A 190 -8.56 -33.41 24.30
CA THR A 190 -9.93 -33.50 24.81
C THR A 190 -10.37 -34.96 24.98
N ASP A 191 -10.08 -35.82 24.00
CA ASP A 191 -10.37 -37.26 24.09
C ASP A 191 -9.64 -37.93 25.25
N LEU A 192 -8.36 -37.61 25.46
CA LEU A 192 -7.58 -38.14 26.57
C LEU A 192 -8.17 -37.73 27.93
N LYS A 193 -8.61 -36.48 28.06
CA LYS A 193 -9.22 -35.99 29.30
C LYS A 193 -10.56 -36.67 29.58
N ASN A 194 -11.38 -36.87 28.54
CA ASN A 194 -12.66 -37.55 28.67
C ASN A 194 -12.48 -39.02 29.08
N ASN A 195 -11.54 -39.73 28.46
CA ASN A 195 -11.23 -41.13 28.81
C ASN A 195 -10.68 -41.24 30.25
N ALA A 196 -9.81 -40.32 30.68
CA ALA A 196 -9.29 -40.31 32.04
C ALA A 196 -10.41 -40.09 33.08
N THR A 197 -11.37 -39.21 32.78
CA THR A 197 -12.49 -38.89 33.69
C THR A 197 -13.46 -40.07 33.82
N GLN A 198 -13.74 -40.79 32.72
CA GLN A 198 -14.56 -42.00 32.80
C GLN A 198 -13.90 -43.14 33.59
N HIS A 199 -12.57 -43.28 33.51
CA HIS A 199 -11.86 -44.25 34.33
C HIS A 199 -11.88 -43.93 35.82
N THR A 200 -11.90 -42.66 36.21
CA THR A 200 -12.03 -42.27 37.62
C THR A 200 -13.45 -42.47 38.15
N GLU A 201 -14.47 -42.14 37.36
CA GLU A 201 -15.89 -42.32 37.75
C GLU A 201 -16.26 -43.81 37.86
N ASN A 202 -15.78 -44.65 36.92
CA ASN A 202 -15.98 -46.11 36.97
C ASN A 202 -15.24 -46.84 38.12
N LYS A 203 -14.32 -46.15 38.80
CA LYS A 203 -13.60 -46.70 39.96
C LYS A 203 -14.28 -46.34 41.28
N GLU A 204 -15.06 -45.25 41.30
CA GLU A 204 -15.77 -44.78 42.49
C GLU A 204 -17.12 -45.51 42.66
N ASN A 205 -17.82 -45.80 41.55
CA ASN A 205 -19.08 -46.55 41.53
C ASN A 205 -18.93 -48.08 41.71
N THR A 206 -17.70 -48.61 41.81
CA THR A 206 -17.40 -50.01 42.14
C THR A 206 -16.89 -50.22 43.56
N SER A 207 -16.87 -49.18 44.40
CA SER A 207 -16.53 -49.30 45.82
C SER A 207 -17.73 -49.88 46.61
N PRO A 208 -17.59 -51.04 47.28
CA PRO A 208 -18.69 -51.68 47.99
C PRO A 208 -19.08 -50.85 49.23
N THR A 209 -20.37 -50.52 49.33
CA THR A 209 -20.99 -49.98 50.54
C THR A 209 -21.03 -51.08 51.60
N ASN A 210 -20.14 -50.98 52.60
CA ASN A 210 -20.24 -51.73 53.86
C ASN A 210 -21.05 -50.94 54.88
#